data_AF-A0A6G7Z0E6-F1
#
_entry.id   AF-A0A6G7Z0E6-F1
#
_cell.length_a   1.000
_cell.length_b   1.000
_cell.length_c   1.000
_cell.angle_alpha   90.00
_cell.angle_beta   90.00
_cell.angle_gamma   90.00
#
_symmetry.space_group_name_H-M   'P 1'
#
loop_
_entity.id
_entity.type
_entity.pdbx_description
1 polymer ?
#
loop_
_entity_poly.entity_id
_entity_poly.type
_entity_poly.pdbx_seq_one_letter_code
_entity_poly.pdbx_strand_id
1 'polypeptide(L)' 'MPTLTAYENRIATYAAENNHSVSRGQVKRIARDLYERQARMSDVDLERVFMVADPTPPTAFREIARNDRAAARRLGLVPA' A
#
# COMPACT_ATOMS: atom_id res chain seq x y z
N MET A 1 10.22 7.25 -5.18
CA MET A 1 9.64 8.07 -4.09
C MET A 1 10.28 9.45 -4.12
N PRO A 2 9.50 10.55 -4.05
CA PRO A 2 10.08 11.89 -3.96
C PRO A 2 10.93 12.02 -2.69
N THR A 3 12.07 12.72 -2.81
CA THR A 3 12.98 12.98 -1.68
C THR A 3 12.52 14.17 -0.86
N LEU A 4 13.02 14.28 0.38
CA LEU A 4 12.72 15.42 1.26
C LEU A 4 13.04 16.77 0.58
N THR A 5 14.17 16.84 -0.13
CA THR A 5 14.59 18.02 -0.90
C THR A 5 13.60 18.38 -2.02
N ALA A 6 12.96 17.39 -2.65
CA ALA A 6 11.95 17.64 -3.67
C ALA A 6 10.69 18.30 -3.08
N TYR A 7 10.32 17.95 -1.84
CA TYR A 7 9.24 18.61 -1.11
C TYR A 7 9.59 20.05 -0.73
N GLU A 8 10.81 20.28 -0.23
CA GLU A 8 11.28 21.63 0.11
C GLU A 8 11.20 22.57 -1.11
N ASN A 9 11.69 22.10 -2.27
CA ASN A 9 11.63 22.87 -3.51
C ASN A 9 10.20 23.18 -3.94
N ARG A 10 9.30 22.20 -3.91
CA ARG A 10 7.88 22.38 -4.27
C ARG A 10 7.17 23.38 -3.36
N ILE A 11 7.41 23.32 -2.05
CA ILE A 11 6.82 24.25 -1.08
C ILE A 11 7.34 25.66 -1.32
N ALA A 12 8.64 25.81 -1.58
CA ALA A 12 9.23 27.12 -1.89
C ALA A 12 8.67 27.71 -3.19
N THR A 13 8.53 26.91 -4.25
CA THR A 13 7.91 27.32 -5.52
C THR A 13 6.46 27.73 -5.30
N TYR A 14 5.66 26.91 -4.62
CA TYR A 14 4.26 27.22 -4.33
C TYR A 14 4.11 28.50 -3.50
N ALA A 15 4.97 28.70 -2.50
CA ALA A 15 4.98 29.91 -1.69
C ALA A 15 5.30 31.15 -2.53
N ALA A 16 6.27 31.06 -3.45
CA ALA A 16 6.61 32.15 -4.36
C ALA A 16 5.46 32.46 -5.33
N GLU A 17 4.82 31.45 -5.91
CA GLU A 17 3.69 31.61 -6.85
C GLU A 17 2.47 32.25 -6.20
N ASN A 18 2.24 31.98 -4.92
CA ASN A 18 1.06 32.45 -4.18
C ASN A 18 1.36 33.66 -3.26
N ASN A 19 2.54 34.29 -3.40
CA ASN A 19 2.99 35.41 -2.58
C ASN A 19 2.93 35.15 -1.06
N HIS A 20 3.21 33.90 -0.65
CA HIS A 20 3.32 33.54 0.76
C HIS A 20 4.75 33.73 1.27
N SER A 21 4.90 34.46 2.37
CA SER A 21 6.18 34.52 3.08
C SER A 21 6.33 33.28 3.95
N VAL A 22 7.27 32.40 3.60
CA VAL A 22 7.56 31.17 4.34
C VAL A 22 9.04 31.12 4.65
N SER A 23 9.39 30.99 5.93
CA SER A 23 10.79 30.87 6.34
C SER A 23 11.37 29.52 5.96
N ARG A 24 12.69 29.45 5.77
CA ARG A 24 13.40 28.19 5.49
C ARG A 24 13.13 27.10 6.54
N GLY A 25 12.99 27.51 7.81
CA GLY A 25 12.64 26.58 8.90
C GLY A 25 11.23 25.99 8.77
N GLN A 26 10.26 26.80 8.34
CA GLN A 26 8.89 26.35 8.07
C GLN A 26 8.86 25.42 6.85
N VAL A 27 9.57 25.74 5.77
CA VAL A 27 9.67 24.88 4.58
C VAL A 27 10.19 23.49 4.94
N LYS A 28 11.27 23.41 5.73
CA LYS A 28 11.83 22.12 6.20
C LYS A 28 10.83 21.32 7.04
N ARG A 29 10.10 21.99 7.94
CA ARG A 29 9.11 21.33 8.79
C ARG A 29 7.95 20.76 7.97
N ILE A 30 7.40 21.57 7.06
CA ILE A 30 6.29 21.15 6.18
C ILE A 30 6.75 20.03 5.25
N ALA A 31 7.96 20.13 4.68
CA ALA A 31 8.53 19.08 3.82
C ALA A 31 8.66 17.74 4.56
N ARG A 32 9.13 17.78 5.80
CA ARG A 32 9.24 16.59 6.66
C ARG A 32 7.88 15.98 6.95
N ASP A 33 6.90 16.78 7.35
CA ASP A 33 5.55 16.29 7.65
C ASP A 33 4.91 15.64 6.43
N LEU A 34 5.06 16.22 5.23
CA LEU A 34 4.56 15.66 3.99
C LEU A 34 5.27 14.36 3.61
N TYR A 35 6.59 14.31 3.75
CA TYR A 35 7.38 13.12 3.47
C TYR A 35 6.98 11.95 4.40
N GLU A 36 6.84 12.20 5.70
CA GLU A 36 6.40 11.19 6.67
C GLU A 36 4.95 10.75 6.44
N ARG A 37 4.04 11.66 6.07
CA ARG A 37 2.66 11.30 5.70
C ARG A 37 2.62 10.42 4.45
N GLN A 38 3.44 10.71 3.44
CA GLN A 38 3.51 9.87 2.25
C GLN A 38 4.07 8.48 2.57
N ALA A 39 5.10 8.39 3.42
CA ALA A 39 5.63 7.10 3.86
C ALA A 39 4.55 6.27 4.57
N ARG A 40 3.81 6.89 5.52
CA ARG A 40 2.70 6.23 6.21
C ARG A 40 1.56 5.82 5.27
N MET A 41 1.22 6.62 4.26
CA MET A 41 0.21 6.23 3.27
C MET A 41 0.71 5.07 2.40
N SER A 42 1.98 5.06 2.01
CA SER A 42 2.59 3.94 1.29
C SER A 42 2.49 2.65 2.10
N ASP A 43 2.72 2.70 3.41
CA ASP A 43 2.59 1.53 4.28
C ASP A 43 1.14 1.06 4.39
N VAL A 44 0.18 1.96 4.58
CA VAL A 44 -1.26 1.62 4.65
C VAL A 44 -1.81 1.10 3.33
N ASP A 45 -1.39 1.67 2.19
CA ASP A 45 -1.78 1.20 0.87
C ASP A 45 -1.15 -0.17 0.58
N LEU A 46 0.09 -0.40 1.00
CA LEU A 46 0.71 -1.73 0.94
C LEU A 46 -0.05 -2.72 1.84
N GLU A 47 -0.37 -2.36 3.09
CA GLU A 47 -1.18 -3.20 3.98
C GLU A 47 -2.54 -3.55 3.36
N ARG A 48 -3.24 -2.57 2.76
CA ARG A 48 -4.49 -2.81 2.03
C ARG A 48 -4.30 -3.75 0.85
N VAL A 49 -3.23 -3.57 0.08
CA VAL A 49 -2.91 -4.47 -1.04
C VAL A 49 -2.65 -5.87 -0.51
N PHE A 50 -1.86 -6.06 0.55
CA PHE A 50 -1.61 -7.39 1.11
C PHE A 50 -2.83 -8.02 1.80
N MET A 51 -3.71 -7.23 2.41
CA MET A 51 -4.95 -7.72 3.01
C MET A 51 -6.04 -8.09 1.98
N VAL A 52 -5.98 -7.52 0.77
CA VAL A 52 -6.92 -7.81 -0.34
C VAL A 52 -6.30 -8.72 -1.41
N ALA A 53 -4.98 -8.91 -1.40
CA ALA A 53 -4.25 -9.75 -2.36
C ALA A 53 -4.35 -11.27 -2.10
N ASP A 54 -5.21 -11.71 -1.17
CA ASP A 54 -5.82 -13.03 -1.33
C ASP A 54 -7.30 -12.86 -1.71
N PRO A 55 -7.60 -12.61 -3.00
CA PRO A 55 -8.98 -12.55 -3.46
C PRO A 55 -9.62 -13.93 -3.50
N THR A 56 -8.98 -15.01 -2.98
CA THR A 56 -9.53 -16.36 -2.98
C THR A 56 -10.88 -16.32 -2.27
N PRO A 57 -11.99 -16.35 -3.03
CA PRO A 57 -13.29 -16.23 -2.43
C PRO A 57 -13.49 -17.45 -1.51
N PRO A 58 -14.28 -17.35 -0.44
CA PRO A 58 -14.56 -18.50 0.43
C PRO A 58 -15.04 -19.75 -0.34
N THR A 59 -15.62 -19.56 -1.53
CA THR A 59 -16.02 -20.63 -2.45
C THR A 59 -14.83 -21.36 -3.08
N ALA A 60 -13.73 -20.68 -3.41
CA ALA A 60 -12.55 -21.31 -4.00
C ALA A 60 -11.86 -22.26 -3.01
N PHE A 61 -11.82 -21.94 -1.72
CA PHE A 61 -11.33 -22.88 -0.70
C PHE A 61 -12.19 -24.16 -0.62
N ARG A 62 -13.51 -24.03 -0.78
CA ARG A 62 -14.42 -25.20 -0.81
C ARG A 62 -14.22 -26.03 -2.08
N GLU A 63 -13.96 -25.40 -3.21
CA GLU A 63 -13.71 -26.06 -4.49
C GLU A 63 -12.37 -26.81 -4.49
N ILE A 64 -11.31 -26.21 -3.95
CA ILE A 64 -10.01 -26.86 -3.77
C ILE A 64 -10.17 -28.10 -2.88
N ALA A 65 -10.80 -27.97 -1.71
CA ALA A 65 -11.03 -29.11 -0.82
C ALA A 65 -11.87 -30.24 -1.48
N ARG A 66 -12.85 -29.88 -2.31
CA ARG A 66 -13.66 -30.85 -3.07
C ARG A 66 -12.83 -31.56 -4.14
N ASN A 67 -11.99 -30.83 -4.87
CA ASN A 67 -11.12 -31.37 -5.90
C ASN A 67 -10.04 -32.28 -5.31
N ASP A 68 -9.41 -31.88 -4.20
CA ASP A 68 -8.40 -32.70 -3.52
C ASP A 68 -8.99 -34.01 -3.01
N ARG A 69 -10.20 -33.96 -2.43
CA ARG A 69 -10.89 -35.17 -1.98
C ARG A 69 -11.30 -36.07 -3.15
N ALA A 70 -11.71 -35.50 -4.27
CA ALA A 70 -12.03 -36.25 -5.49
C ALA A 70 -10.77 -36.89 -6.11
N ALA A 71 -9.64 -36.17 -6.12
CA ALA A 71 -8.36 -36.69 -6.54
C ALA A 71 -7.89 -37.83 -5.62
N ALA A 72 -7.99 -37.66 -4.31
CA ALA A 72 -7.65 -38.69 -3.33
C ALA A 72 -8.52 -39.95 -3.49
N ARG A 73 -9.81 -39.82 -3.82
CA ARG A 73 -10.69 -40.95 -4.17
C ARG A 73 -10.26 -41.66 -5.46
N ARG A 74 -9.91 -40.91 -6.52
CA ARG A 74 -9.39 -41.49 -7.77
C ARG A 74 -8.10 -42.27 -7.55
N LEU A 75 -7.27 -41.82 -6.61
CA LEU A 75 -6.03 -42.48 -6.21
C LEU A 75 -6.23 -43.59 -5.17
N GLY A 76 -7.46 -43.87 -4.73
CA GLY A 76 -7.77 -44.92 -3.76
C GLY A 76 -7.29 -44.64 -2.32
N LEU A 77 -6.89 -43.40 -2.02
CA LEU A 77 -6.36 -42.99 -0.71
C LEU A 77 -7.46 -42.74 0.33
N VAL A 78 -8.71 -42.58 -0.12
CA VAL A 78 -9.89 -42.34 0.72
C VAL A 78 -11.06 -43.15 0.14
N PRO A 79 -11.93 -43.75 0.98
CA PRO A 79 -13.12 -44.47 0.49
C PRO A 79 -14.02 -43.58 -0.38
N ALA A 80 -14.62 -44.22 -1.39
CA ALA A 80 -15.53 -43.60 -2.34
C ALA A 80 -16.78 -43.01 -1.67
#